data_AF-A0AAU9M3S9-F1
#
_entry.id   AF-A0AAU9M3S9-F1
#
_cell.length_a   1.000
_cell.length_b   1.000
_cell.length_c   1.000
_cell.angle_alpha   90.00
_cell.angle_beta   90.00
_cell.angle_gamma   90.00
#
_symmetry.space_group_name_H-M   'P 1'
#
loop_
_entity.id
_entity.type
_entity.pdbx_description
1 polymer ?
#
loop_
_entity_poly.entity_id
_entity_poly.type
_entity_poly.pdbx_seq_one_letter_code
_entity_poly.pdbx_strand_id
1 'polypeptide(L)'
;MASGQERRSDLDAKAKEGETVVPGGTGGKSLEAQEHLAEGRSKGGQTRKEQLGTEGYKEMGTKGGEARKEQLGTEGYKEMGTKGGEARKEQLGTEGYKEMGSKGGETRKEQMGSEGYHEMGRKGGLSTKDKSSQERVEEEGIEIDESKYRTKT
;
A
#
# COMPACT_ATOMS: atom_id res chain seq x y z
N MET A 1 11.03 28.49 12.59
CA MET A 1 10.96 27.02 12.46
C MET A 1 11.36 26.43 13.80
N ALA A 2 10.57 25.52 14.38
CA ALA A 2 10.92 24.85 15.64
C ALA A 2 12.23 24.07 15.48
N SER A 3 13.09 24.18 16.49
CA SER A 3 14.36 23.45 16.58
C SER A 3 14.11 21.93 16.62
N GLY A 4 15.11 21.13 16.24
CA GLY A 4 15.00 19.66 16.31
C GLY A 4 14.73 19.15 17.74
N GLN A 5 15.19 19.88 18.76
CA GLN A 5 14.90 19.57 20.16
C GLN A 5 13.44 19.86 20.53
N GLU A 6 12.88 20.99 20.12
CA GLU A 6 11.46 21.30 20.36
C GLU A 6 10.53 20.26 19.72
N ARG A 7 10.81 19.86 18.47
CA ARG A 7 10.01 18.82 17.80
C ARG A 7 10.06 17.49 18.55
N ARG A 8 11.23 17.11 19.08
CA ARG A 8 11.38 15.90 19.87
C ARG A 8 10.62 15.99 21.20
N SER A 9 10.69 17.11 21.90
CA SER A 9 9.93 17.30 23.15
C SER A 9 8.42 17.28 22.91
N ASP A 10 7.95 17.85 21.80
CA ASP A 10 6.53 17.83 21.44
C ASP A 10 6.04 16.40 21.18
N LEU A 11 6.81 15.62 20.41
CA LEU A 11 6.50 14.20 20.14
C LEU A 11 6.54 13.37 21.43
N ASP A 12 7.47 13.68 22.33
CA ASP A 12 7.57 13.00 23.62
C ASP A 12 6.38 13.31 24.55
N ALA A 13 5.92 14.56 24.58
CA ALA A 13 4.72 14.95 25.30
C ALA A 13 3.48 14.21 24.79
N LYS A 14 3.30 14.14 23.47
CA LYS A 14 2.23 13.37 22.83
C LYS A 14 2.30 11.88 23.17
N ALA A 15 3.50 11.29 23.10
CA ALA A 15 3.70 9.89 23.48
C ALA A 15 3.35 9.62 24.96
N LYS A 16 3.65 10.57 25.86
CA LYS A 16 3.27 10.48 27.28
C LYS A 16 1.75 10.51 27.50
N GLU A 17 1.02 11.26 26.66
CA GLU A 17 -0.45 11.26 26.64
C GLU A 17 -1.04 9.99 26.01
N GLY A 18 -0.19 9.10 25.48
CA GLY A 18 -0.58 7.81 24.91
C GLY A 18 -0.78 7.84 23.39
N GLU A 19 -0.50 8.97 22.72
CA GLU A 19 -0.55 9.06 21.27
C GLU A 19 0.57 8.23 20.64
N THR A 20 0.26 7.50 19.55
CA THR A 20 1.29 6.83 18.75
C THR A 20 1.88 7.83 17.76
N VAL A 21 3.11 8.26 18.01
CA VAL A 21 3.88 9.18 17.16
C VAL A 21 4.88 8.47 16.25
N VAL A 22 5.19 7.20 16.53
CA VAL A 22 6.00 6.33 15.64
C VAL A 22 5.15 5.17 15.13
N PRO A 23 4.97 5.03 13.80
CA PRO A 23 4.28 3.87 13.22
C PRO A 23 4.91 2.55 13.66
N GLY A 24 4.08 1.61 14.13
CA GLY A 24 4.56 0.34 14.69
C GLY A 24 5.12 0.44 16.11
N GLY A 25 5.16 1.63 16.71
CA GLY A 25 5.66 1.90 18.07
C GLY A 25 4.58 1.95 19.16
N THR A 26 3.33 1.60 18.85
CA THR A 26 2.20 1.69 19.79
C THR A 26 2.49 0.99 21.12
N GLY A 27 2.20 1.70 22.22
CA GLY A 27 2.40 1.24 23.60
C GLY A 27 3.56 1.92 24.35
N GLY A 28 4.48 2.59 23.65
CA GLY A 28 5.56 3.36 24.27
C GLY A 28 5.10 4.74 24.76
N LYS A 29 5.55 5.16 25.95
CA LYS A 29 5.21 6.45 26.58
C LYS A 29 6.25 7.56 26.34
N SER A 30 7.16 7.36 25.40
CA SER A 30 8.16 8.33 24.95
C SER A 30 8.44 8.10 23.47
N LEU A 31 8.96 9.11 22.77
CA LEU A 31 9.36 8.95 21.36
C LEU A 31 10.33 7.78 21.20
N GLU A 32 11.38 7.76 22.03
CA GLU A 32 12.41 6.73 22.04
C GLU A 32 11.85 5.32 22.32
N ALA A 33 10.91 5.19 23.27
CA ALA A 33 10.27 3.91 23.55
C ALA A 33 9.45 3.41 22.34
N GLN A 34 8.74 4.31 21.66
CA GLN A 34 8.01 3.94 20.46
C GLN A 34 8.95 3.57 19.30
N GLU A 35 10.08 4.27 19.13
CA GLU A 35 11.12 3.93 18.16
C GLU A 35 11.66 2.52 18.41
N HIS A 36 12.05 2.20 19.64
CA HIS A 36 12.55 0.87 19.99
C HIS A 36 11.52 -0.24 19.83
N LEU A 37 10.24 0.02 20.14
CA LEU A 37 9.17 -0.95 19.92
C LEU A 37 8.94 -1.21 18.43
N ALA A 38 8.92 -0.15 17.61
CA ALA A 38 8.78 -0.26 16.17
C ALA A 38 9.95 -1.05 15.56
N GLU A 39 11.18 -0.71 15.96
CA GLU A 39 12.39 -1.40 15.52
C GLU A 39 12.40 -2.87 15.95
N GLY A 40 12.08 -3.17 17.20
CA GLY A 40 12.02 -4.53 17.73
C GLY A 40 10.99 -5.40 17.02
N ARG A 41 9.80 -4.85 16.74
CA ARG A 41 8.74 -5.55 15.98
C ARG A 41 9.17 -5.82 14.54
N SER A 42 9.78 -4.84 13.89
CA SER A 42 10.31 -4.98 12.53
C SER A 42 11.38 -6.08 12.48
N LYS A 43 12.38 -6.04 13.37
CA LYS A 43 13.43 -7.06 13.48
C LYS A 43 12.84 -8.45 13.76
N GLY A 44 11.92 -8.56 14.71
CA GLY A 44 11.23 -9.82 15.00
C GLY A 44 10.51 -10.40 13.78
N GLY A 45 9.88 -9.55 12.97
CA GLY A 45 9.28 -9.94 11.70
C GLY A 45 10.30 -10.46 10.68
N GLN A 46 11.43 -9.77 10.52
CA GLN A 46 12.52 -10.20 9.63
C GLN A 46 13.12 -11.53 10.08
N THR A 47 13.45 -11.66 11.37
CA THR A 47 13.95 -12.93 11.93
C THR A 47 12.98 -14.07 11.70
N ARG A 48 11.67 -13.83 11.86
CA ARG A 48 10.67 -14.87 11.59
C ARG A 48 10.61 -15.24 10.10
N LYS A 49 10.77 -14.26 9.21
CA LYS A 49 10.85 -14.49 7.76
C LYS A 49 12.08 -15.31 7.38
N GLU A 50 13.23 -15.04 7.99
CA GLU A 50 14.46 -15.82 7.79
C GLU A 50 14.30 -17.27 8.25
N GLN A 51 13.68 -17.48 9.43
CA GLN A 51 13.45 -18.83 9.97
C GLN A 51 12.48 -19.67 9.13
N LEU A 52 11.43 -19.06 8.57
CA LEU A 52 10.38 -19.77 7.83
C LEU A 52 10.61 -19.79 6.32
N GLY A 53 11.52 -18.97 5.82
CA GLY A 53 11.60 -18.61 4.41
C GLY A 53 10.40 -17.77 3.95
N THR A 54 10.50 -17.27 2.72
CA THR A 54 9.47 -16.39 2.12
C THR A 54 8.09 -17.05 2.06
N GLU A 55 8.03 -18.32 1.64
CA GLU A 55 6.77 -19.06 1.52
C GLU A 55 6.13 -19.33 2.88
N GLY A 56 6.90 -19.83 3.86
CA GLY A 56 6.36 -20.09 5.20
C GLY A 56 5.90 -18.82 5.90
N TYR A 57 6.60 -17.70 5.70
CA TYR A 57 6.17 -16.39 6.24
C TYR A 57 4.87 -15.90 5.58
N LYS A 58 4.75 -16.06 4.26
CA LYS A 58 3.53 -15.71 3.53
C LYS A 58 2.35 -16.58 3.97
N GLU A 59 2.55 -17.88 4.09
CA GLU A 59 1.54 -18.83 4.58
C GLU A 59 1.04 -18.45 5.98
N MET A 60 1.95 -18.07 6.88
CA MET A 60 1.60 -17.59 8.21
C MET A 60 0.71 -16.34 8.17
N GLY A 61 1.04 -15.37 7.31
CA GLY A 61 0.21 -14.19 7.10
C GLY A 61 -1.20 -14.54 6.59
N THR A 62 -1.29 -15.43 5.60
CA THR A 62 -2.56 -15.94 5.07
C THR A 62 -3.40 -16.61 6.15
N LYS A 63 -2.81 -17.54 6.91
CA LYS A 63 -3.50 -18.23 8.02
C LYS A 63 -3.98 -17.26 9.09
N GLY A 64 -3.19 -16.24 9.42
CA GLY A 64 -3.62 -15.19 10.34
C GLY A 64 -4.83 -14.41 9.85
N GLY A 65 -4.87 -14.08 8.55
CA GLY A 65 -6.02 -13.43 7.91
C GLY A 65 -7.26 -14.33 7.90
N GLU A 66 -7.11 -15.61 7.58
CA GLU A 66 -8.19 -16.60 7.59
C GLU A 66 -8.77 -16.79 8.98
N ALA A 67 -7.91 -16.98 10.00
CA ALA A 67 -8.34 -17.08 11.39
C ALA A 67 -9.10 -15.82 11.84
N ARG A 68 -8.65 -14.64 11.42
CA ARG A 68 -9.34 -13.38 11.74
C ARG A 68 -10.70 -13.27 11.04
N LYS A 69 -10.80 -13.73 9.80
CA LYS A 69 -12.05 -13.79 9.05
C LYS A 69 -13.04 -14.76 9.67
N GLU A 70 -12.57 -15.90 10.17
CA GLU A 70 -13.41 -16.87 10.90
C GLU A 70 -13.97 -16.26 12.19
N GLN A 71 -13.13 -15.59 12.98
CA GLN A 71 -13.54 -14.93 14.22
C GLN A 71 -14.58 -13.82 14.02
N LEU A 72 -14.45 -13.03 12.96
CA LEU A 72 -15.30 -11.86 12.69
C LEU A 72 -16.50 -12.17 11.78
N GLY A 73 -16.47 -13.31 11.10
CA GLY A 73 -17.35 -13.58 9.97
C GLY A 73 -17.02 -12.74 8.73
N THR A 74 -17.71 -13.01 7.62
CA THR A 74 -17.48 -12.35 6.33
C THR A 74 -17.74 -10.85 6.39
N GLU A 75 -18.81 -10.43 7.06
CA GLU A 75 -19.19 -9.02 7.15
C GLU A 75 -18.23 -8.23 8.06
N GLY A 76 -17.88 -8.78 9.22
CA GLY A 76 -16.90 -8.12 10.11
C GLY A 76 -15.51 -8.00 9.47
N TYR A 77 -15.09 -8.99 8.66
CA TYR A 77 -13.84 -8.91 7.92
C TYR A 77 -13.88 -7.86 6.80
N LYS A 78 -14.99 -7.76 6.05
CA LYS A 78 -15.20 -6.69 5.06
C LYS A 78 -15.18 -5.32 5.71
N GLU A 79 -15.91 -5.15 6.81
CA GLU A 79 -15.96 -3.89 7.56
C GLU A 79 -14.56 -3.46 8.02
N MET A 80 -13.74 -4.39 8.51
CA MET A 80 -12.35 -4.11 8.87
C MET A 80 -11.53 -3.61 7.67
N GLY A 81 -11.69 -4.23 6.51
CA GLY A 81 -11.04 -3.79 5.28
C GLY A 81 -11.48 -2.38 4.86
N THR A 82 -12.78 -2.10 4.93
CA THR A 82 -13.34 -0.76 4.65
C THR A 82 -12.77 0.29 5.59
N LYS A 83 -12.79 0.03 6.91
CA LYS A 83 -12.22 0.95 7.91
C LYS A 83 -10.74 1.23 7.68
N GLY A 84 -9.97 0.20 7.30
CA GLY A 84 -8.55 0.38 6.93
C GLY A 84 -8.38 1.28 5.71
N GLY A 85 -9.23 1.14 4.70
CA GLY A 85 -9.25 2.00 3.52
C GLY A 85 -9.63 3.44 3.84
N GLU A 86 -10.65 3.65 4.67
CA GLU A 86 -11.09 4.98 5.12
C GLU A 86 -10.01 5.70 5.92
N ALA A 87 -9.40 5.01 6.89
CA ALA A 87 -8.28 5.56 7.67
C ALA A 87 -7.10 5.94 6.77
N ARG A 88 -6.80 5.11 5.76
CA ARG A 88 -5.74 5.44 4.79
C ARG A 88 -6.08 6.66 3.96
N LYS A 89 -7.35 6.82 3.58
CA LYS A 89 -7.83 7.98 2.83
C LYS A 89 -7.80 9.26 3.63
N GLU A 90 -8.14 9.20 4.91
CA GLU A 90 -8.01 10.34 5.82
C GLU A 90 -6.54 10.75 6.00
N GLN A 91 -5.63 9.79 6.18
CA GLN A 91 -4.19 10.05 6.33
C GLN A 91 -3.54 10.68 5.10
N LEU A 92 -3.88 10.20 3.90
CA LEU A 92 -3.23 10.62 2.65
C LEU A 92 -3.93 11.80 1.97
N GLY A 93 -5.25 11.93 2.13
CA GLY A 93 -6.05 12.88 1.38
C GLY A 93 -5.98 12.69 -0.13
N THR A 94 -6.49 13.68 -0.87
CA THR A 94 -6.50 13.66 -2.35
C THR A 94 -5.10 13.71 -2.95
N GLU A 95 -4.23 14.55 -2.39
CA GLU A 95 -2.86 14.71 -2.89
C GLU A 95 -2.02 13.44 -2.67
N GLY A 96 -2.15 12.77 -1.53
CA GLY A 96 -1.41 11.52 -1.29
C GLY A 96 -1.82 10.39 -2.24
N TYR A 97 -3.10 10.29 -2.61
CA TYR A 97 -3.52 9.34 -3.65
C TYR A 97 -3.06 9.74 -5.04
N LYS A 98 -3.05 11.04 -5.36
CA LYS A 98 -2.54 11.55 -6.63
C LYS A 98 -1.04 11.27 -6.77
N GLU A 99 -0.27 11.46 -5.71
CA GLU A 99 1.15 11.13 -5.65
C GLU A 99 1.37 9.62 -5.80
N MET A 100 0.60 8.79 -5.08
CA MET A 100 0.70 7.33 -5.18
C MET A 100 0.36 6.82 -6.58
N GLY A 101 -0.68 7.38 -7.21
CA GLY A 101 -1.05 7.07 -8.59
C GLY A 101 0.04 7.50 -9.58
N SER A 102 0.63 8.67 -9.38
CA SER A 102 1.74 9.17 -10.22
C SER A 102 2.96 8.25 -10.11
N LYS A 103 3.39 7.92 -8.88
CA LYS A 103 4.49 6.97 -8.61
C LYS A 103 4.22 5.59 -9.20
N GLY A 104 2.98 5.12 -9.13
CA GLY A 104 2.55 3.87 -9.77
C GLY A 104 2.69 3.93 -11.29
N GLY A 105 2.27 5.04 -11.90
CA GLY A 105 2.43 5.29 -13.33
C GLY A 105 3.88 5.39 -13.77
N GLU A 106 4.73 6.08 -13.01
CA GLU A 106 6.17 6.19 -13.26
C GLU A 106 6.87 4.83 -13.17
N THR A 107 6.61 4.07 -12.11
CA THR A 107 7.10 2.68 -11.96
C THR A 107 6.69 1.84 -13.16
N ARG A 108 5.43 1.97 -13.59
CA ARG A 108 4.92 1.21 -14.74
C ARG A 108 5.63 1.60 -16.02
N LYS A 109 5.85 2.89 -16.24
CA LYS A 109 6.59 3.44 -17.40
C LYS A 109 8.04 2.96 -17.41
N GLU A 110 8.70 2.90 -16.26
CA GLU A 110 10.06 2.39 -16.14
C GLU A 110 10.15 0.91 -16.53
N GLN A 111 9.20 0.08 -16.06
CA GLN A 111 9.19 -1.36 -16.33
C GLN A 111 8.98 -1.74 -17.81
N MET A 112 8.23 -0.95 -18.57
CA MET A 112 7.84 -1.28 -19.96
C MET A 112 8.36 -0.31 -21.01
N GLY A 113 9.02 0.78 -20.60
CA GLY A 113 9.44 1.86 -21.49
C GLY A 113 8.29 2.78 -21.92
N SER A 114 8.67 3.87 -22.60
CA SER A 114 7.73 4.89 -23.08
C SER A 114 6.69 4.37 -24.07
N GLU A 115 7.08 3.46 -24.97
CA GLU A 115 6.19 2.89 -25.97
C GLU A 115 5.12 2.00 -25.33
N GLY A 116 5.51 1.09 -24.43
CA GLY A 116 4.57 0.25 -23.70
C GLY A 116 3.59 1.07 -22.86
N TYR A 117 4.08 2.11 -22.21
CA TYR A 117 3.24 3.01 -21.41
C TYR A 117 2.24 3.78 -22.27
N HIS A 118 2.67 4.28 -23.44
CA HIS A 118 1.79 4.94 -24.39
C HIS A 118 0.72 4.01 -24.96
N GLU A 119 1.09 2.78 -25.33
CA GLU A 119 0.16 1.79 -25.88
C GLU A 119 -0.90 1.38 -24.82
N MET A 120 -0.50 1.22 -23.56
CA MET A 120 -1.42 0.98 -22.44
C MET A 120 -2.38 2.17 -22.24
N GLY A 121 -1.86 3.39 -22.26
CA GLY A 121 -2.67 4.61 -22.16
C GLY A 121 -3.66 4.74 -23.32
N ARG A 122 -3.22 4.42 -24.55
CA ARG A 122 -4.06 4.38 -25.74
C ARG A 122 -5.21 3.39 -25.56
N LYS A 123 -4.91 2.13 -25.18
CA LYS A 123 -5.95 1.12 -24.89
C LYS A 123 -6.92 1.61 -23.80
N GLY A 124 -6.41 2.14 -22.69
CA GLY A 124 -7.24 2.66 -21.61
C GLY A 124 -8.17 3.81 -22.04
N GLY A 125 -7.68 4.71 -22.91
CA GLY A 125 -8.46 5.82 -23.46
C GLY A 125 -9.57 5.43 -24.44
N LEU A 126 -9.60 4.17 -24.91
CA LEU A 126 -10.67 3.67 -25.79
C LEU A 126 -11.97 3.36 -25.05
N SER A 127 -11.93 3.19 -23.72
CA SER A 127 -13.12 2.87 -22.93
C SER A 127 -14.11 4.03 -22.97
N THR A 128 -15.38 3.72 -23.17
CA THR A 128 -16.48 4.68 -23.08
C THR A 128 -17.37 4.31 -21.90
N LYS A 129 -18.47 5.06 -21.71
CA LYS A 129 -19.45 4.76 -20.65
C LYS A 129 -20.14 3.41 -20.88
N ASP A 130 -20.32 3.03 -22.13
CA ASP A 130 -21.11 1.87 -22.53
C ASP A 130 -20.26 0.68 -22.98
N LYS A 131 -18.98 0.89 -23.34
CA LYS A 131 -18.10 -0.16 -23.88
C LYS A 131 -16.74 -0.15 -23.21
N SER A 132 -16.22 -1.35 -22.96
CA SER A 132 -14.85 -1.51 -22.47
C SER A 132 -13.84 -1.19 -23.58
N SER A 133 -12.61 -0.86 -23.19
CA SER A 133 -11.48 -0.73 -24.13
C SER A 133 -11.31 -1.95 -25.04
N GLN A 134 -11.58 -3.15 -24.53
CA GLN A 134 -11.40 -4.39 -25.27
C GLN A 134 -12.47 -4.56 -26.36
N GLU A 135 -13.72 -4.29 -26.02
CA GLU A 135 -14.84 -4.37 -26.96
C GLU A 135 -14.66 -3.41 -28.14
N ARG A 136 -14.15 -2.20 -27.87
CA ARG A 136 -13.86 -1.19 -28.90
C ARG A 136 -12.69 -1.55 -29.80
N VAL A 137 -11.65 -2.18 -29.23
CA VAL A 137 -10.51 -2.69 -30.00
C VAL A 137 -10.98 -3.72 -31.02
N GLU A 138 -11.89 -4.61 -30.62
CA GLU A 138 -12.44 -5.67 -31.47
C GLU A 138 -13.43 -5.12 -32.51
N GLU A 139 -14.32 -4.20 -32.14
CA GLU A 139 -15.34 -3.61 -33.03
C GLU A 139 -14.73 -2.72 -34.11
N GLU A 140 -13.77 -1.86 -33.74
CA GLU A 140 -13.17 -0.88 -34.65
C GLU A 140 -11.91 -1.41 -35.35
N GLY A 141 -11.51 -2.66 -35.06
CA GLY A 141 -10.33 -3.28 -35.66
C GLY A 141 -9.03 -2.56 -35.31
N ILE A 142 -8.93 -1.98 -34.11
CA ILE A 142 -7.77 -1.20 -33.68
C ILE A 142 -6.63 -2.16 -33.33
N GLU A 143 -5.52 -2.10 -34.05
CA GLU A 143 -4.33 -2.87 -33.71
C GLU A 143 -3.69 -2.31 -32.42
N ILE A 144 -3.68 -3.12 -31.36
CA ILE A 144 -3.00 -2.87 -30.09
C ILE A 144 -1.98 -3.99 -29.88
N ASP A 145 -0.70 -3.63 -29.78
CA ASP A 145 0.34 -4.59 -29.46
C ASP A 145 0.39 -4.86 -27.94
N GLU A 146 -0.28 -5.92 -27.53
CA GLU A 146 -0.32 -6.31 -26.11
C GLU A 146 1.03 -6.73 -25.54
N SER A 147 2.00 -7.10 -26.39
CA SER A 147 3.33 -7.51 -25.94
C SER A 147 4.12 -6.34 -25.35
N LYS A 148 3.82 -5.10 -25.78
CA LYS A 148 4.55 -3.88 -25.41
C LYS A 148 4.35 -3.45 -23.95
N TYR A 149 3.25 -3.85 -23.31
CA TYR A 149 2.94 -3.42 -21.94
C TYR A 149 2.92 -4.56 -20.91
N ARG A 150 3.39 -5.76 -21.29
CA ARG A 150 3.75 -6.81 -20.33
C ARG A 150 5.11 -6.49 -19.71
N THR A 151 5.25 -6.73 -18.41
CA THR A 151 6.54 -6.62 -17.72
C THR A 151 7.50 -7.66 -18.29
N LYS A 152 8.69 -7.23 -18.70
CA LYS A 152 9.77 -8.17 -19.04
C LYS A 152 10.12 -8.96 -17.78
N THR A 153 9.91 -10.26 -17.82
CA THR A 153 10.27 -11.19 -16.74
C THR A 153 11.77 -11.34 -16.63
#